data_AF-A0A7C7BUL4-F1
#
_entry.id   AF-A0A7C7BUL4-F1
#
_cell.length_a   1.000
_cell.length_b   1.000
_cell.length_c   1.000
_cell.angle_alpha   90.00
_cell.angle_beta   90.00
_cell.angle_gamma   90.00
#
_symmetry.space_group_name_H-M   'P 1'
#
loop_
_entity.id
_entity.type
_entity.pdbx_description
1 polymer ?
#
loop_
_entity_poly.entity_id
_entity_poly.type
_entity_poly.pdbx_seq_one_letter_code
_entity_poly.pdbx_strand_id
1 'polypeptide(L)'
;MLIDTRLPSVSASSIGLALTIILPDTPRYDTCGAPLVINIPGGWEGEGYGALNSSNNYTSLGFIAIVFNFPGSGGGPHQSGGIYDMRGPNCLQALSDVIAFANDEVADNTGQTISQLIAPWVSEIASIGLLGNSNGGNIILCTIGNHADSITKVDWIVNWESPVGDGMPGAVAGAWGSGPFYNNPIVNPAYNDTTGEFDFSLLAYSDTLICSILPLPVGVIRGNFYFDINQNTIPDPGIDYIPNPIIHQLNQSVNKAMWSVGLMHAADSIGLIPFPPPQHMPSVGLTDNFWLVRNGENWIDTIVTNFPDILFIVLASDTDHVQSAPDYPHILRQYELFQNSGAAMTRINPDASYVEILSGTSFPGIVDNPANIVFDHLTIRSAVEPESIPSEAMKKAALAELADRNFMGILSIQLDTVEYECPPVFCSIPTNIYTSNITPTSARLNWDTTDRADHYQIQGRRTGNSNWTLINISSGEPNFKNVYGLSNNNTYEWQIRTWCDVAESEASDWSALDSFTTNCLTP
;
A
#
# COMPACT_ATOMS: atom_id res chain seq x y z
N MET A 1 -12.00 18.12 6.22
CA MET A 1 -13.27 17.72 6.90
C MET A 1 -13.11 16.33 7.51
N LEU A 2 -13.85 15.98 8.58
CA LEU A 2 -13.81 14.65 9.22
C LEU A 2 -15.17 13.94 9.12
N ILE A 3 -15.16 12.65 8.79
CA ILE A 3 -16.35 11.79 8.76
C ILE A 3 -16.05 10.56 9.61
N ASP A 4 -16.72 10.43 10.75
CA ASP A 4 -16.64 9.24 11.60
C ASP A 4 -17.68 8.23 11.18
N THR A 5 -17.28 6.98 10.98
CA THR A 5 -18.20 5.88 10.69
C THR A 5 -17.73 4.56 11.30
N ARG A 6 -18.51 3.50 11.10
CA ARG A 6 -18.19 2.15 11.58
C ARG A 6 -18.34 1.14 10.46
N LEU A 7 -17.28 0.36 10.26
CA LEU A 7 -17.26 -0.70 9.28
C LEU A 7 -17.63 -2.04 9.93
N PRO A 8 -18.68 -2.73 9.47
CA PRO A 8 -18.95 -4.10 9.89
C PRO A 8 -17.76 -5.01 9.57
N SER A 9 -17.29 -5.77 10.57
CA SER A 9 -16.21 -6.72 10.40
C SER A 9 -16.42 -7.92 11.32
N VAL A 10 -16.15 -9.13 10.81
CA VAL A 10 -16.19 -10.36 11.62
C VAL A 10 -15.18 -10.33 12.77
N SER A 11 -14.11 -9.55 12.63
CA SER A 11 -13.07 -9.36 13.64
C SER A 11 -13.48 -8.38 14.75
N ALA A 12 -14.53 -7.58 14.54
CA ALA A 12 -14.89 -6.45 15.38
C ALA A 12 -16.28 -6.54 16.02
N SER A 13 -16.82 -7.76 16.15
CA SER A 13 -18.16 -8.04 16.70
C SER A 13 -19.27 -7.21 16.04
N SER A 14 -20.45 -7.10 16.67
CA SER A 14 -21.54 -6.24 16.16
C SER A 14 -21.27 -4.74 16.32
N ILE A 15 -20.19 -4.36 17.02
CA ILE A 15 -19.79 -2.96 17.21
C ILE A 15 -19.11 -2.40 15.95
N GLY A 16 -18.44 -3.26 15.17
CA GLY A 16 -17.68 -2.85 13.99
C GLY A 16 -16.35 -2.16 14.31
N LEU A 17 -15.57 -1.92 13.27
CA LEU A 17 -14.34 -1.14 13.33
C LEU A 17 -14.67 0.34 13.32
N ALA A 18 -14.13 1.10 14.28
CA ALA A 18 -14.23 2.54 14.29
C ALA A 18 -13.18 3.14 13.34
N LEU A 19 -13.64 3.97 12.41
CA LEU A 19 -12.78 4.65 11.44
C LEU A 19 -13.20 6.09 11.22
N THR A 20 -12.22 6.93 10.89
CA THR A 20 -12.42 8.32 10.51
C THR A 20 -11.82 8.55 9.14
N ILE A 21 -12.65 9.08 8.24
CA ILE A 21 -12.25 9.55 6.91
C ILE A 21 -11.93 11.03 7.03
N ILE A 22 -10.77 11.43 6.53
CA ILE A 22 -10.27 12.79 6.57
C ILE A 22 -10.18 13.29 5.13
N LEU A 23 -11.01 14.26 4.81
CA LEU A 23 -11.09 14.83 3.46
C LEU A 23 -10.13 16.01 3.31
N PRO A 24 -9.48 16.14 2.14
CA PRO A 24 -8.70 17.31 1.78
C PRO A 24 -9.60 18.52 1.55
N ASP A 25 -9.01 19.71 1.62
CA ASP A 25 -9.72 20.95 1.25
C ASP A 25 -9.89 21.05 -0.28
N THR A 26 -8.95 20.49 -1.04
CA THR A 26 -9.00 20.38 -2.50
C THR A 26 -8.42 19.03 -2.89
N PRO A 27 -9.09 18.24 -3.75
CA PRO A 27 -8.53 16.98 -4.26
C PRO A 27 -7.18 17.19 -4.94
N ARG A 28 -6.29 16.19 -4.89
CA ARG A 28 -4.97 16.28 -5.52
C ARG A 28 -5.08 16.53 -7.02
N TYR A 29 -6.05 15.86 -7.66
CA TYR A 29 -6.31 15.95 -9.09
C TYR A 29 -7.65 16.68 -9.27
N ASP A 30 -7.60 18.01 -9.37
CA ASP A 30 -8.75 18.94 -9.43
C ASP A 30 -10.11 18.29 -9.81
N THR A 31 -10.32 17.98 -11.10
CA THR A 31 -11.56 17.37 -11.63
C THR A 31 -11.56 15.84 -11.63
N CYS A 32 -10.46 15.21 -11.25
CA CYS A 32 -10.20 13.78 -11.42
C CYS A 32 -10.06 13.04 -10.09
N GLY A 33 -10.37 13.72 -8.99
CA GLY A 33 -10.51 13.13 -7.68
C GLY A 33 -9.25 13.19 -6.83
N ALA A 34 -9.21 12.33 -5.82
CA ALA A 34 -8.13 12.28 -4.85
C ALA A 34 -7.58 10.86 -4.71
N PRO A 35 -6.26 10.70 -4.56
CA PRO A 35 -5.72 9.45 -4.03
C PRO A 35 -6.16 9.27 -2.57
N LEU A 36 -6.36 8.01 -2.17
CA LEU A 36 -6.72 7.62 -0.82
C LEU A 36 -5.54 6.90 -0.17
N VAL A 37 -5.18 7.34 1.03
CA VAL A 37 -4.19 6.67 1.89
C VAL A 37 -4.85 6.07 3.13
N ILE A 38 -4.63 4.78 3.36
CA ILE A 38 -4.93 4.16 4.66
C ILE A 38 -3.66 4.30 5.52
N ASN A 39 -3.75 5.00 6.65
CA ASN A 39 -2.62 5.20 7.54
C ASN A 39 -2.62 4.14 8.64
N ILE A 40 -1.57 3.33 8.68
CA ILE A 40 -1.42 2.23 9.63
C ILE A 40 -0.37 2.62 10.69
N PRO A 41 -0.77 2.71 11.97
CA PRO A 41 0.13 3.11 13.05
C PRO A 41 1.22 2.07 13.27
N GLY A 42 2.35 2.52 13.82
CA GLY A 42 3.44 1.66 14.28
C GLY A 42 3.22 1.03 15.65
N GLY A 43 4.27 0.42 16.19
CA GLY A 43 4.23 -0.22 17.51
C GLY A 43 3.35 -1.48 17.59
N TRP A 44 3.12 -1.93 18.81
CA TRP A 44 2.39 -3.17 19.13
C TRP A 44 1.00 -2.93 19.71
N GLU A 45 0.53 -1.70 19.67
CA GLU A 45 -0.81 -1.30 20.12
C GLU A 45 -1.77 -1.28 18.93
N GLY A 46 -3.07 -1.33 19.21
CA GLY A 46 -4.11 -1.28 18.17
C GLY A 46 -4.71 0.11 17.94
N GLU A 47 -4.20 1.13 18.63
CA GLU A 47 -4.66 2.52 18.51
C GLU A 47 -4.11 3.17 17.23
N GLY A 48 -4.98 3.50 16.27
CA GLY A 48 -4.63 4.29 15.08
C GLY A 48 -4.98 5.77 15.18
N TYR A 49 -5.85 6.16 16.11
CA TYR A 49 -6.25 7.56 16.28
C TYR A 49 -5.15 8.45 16.86
N GLY A 50 -4.10 7.88 17.48
CA GLY A 50 -2.91 8.63 17.90
C GLY A 50 -2.21 9.34 16.74
N ALA A 51 -2.37 8.84 15.51
CA ALA A 51 -1.87 9.46 14.28
C ALA A 51 -2.64 10.72 13.84
N LEU A 52 -3.76 11.07 14.51
CA LEU A 52 -4.55 12.26 14.19
C LEU A 52 -3.94 13.58 14.69
N ASN A 53 -3.03 13.55 15.67
CA ASN A 53 -2.66 14.75 16.42
C ASN A 53 -1.41 15.50 15.91
N SER A 54 -0.73 15.03 14.85
CA SER A 54 0.35 15.82 14.20
C SER A 54 0.69 15.45 12.75
N SER A 55 0.26 14.27 12.26
CA SER A 55 0.80 13.63 11.04
C SER A 55 -0.17 13.50 9.85
N ASN A 56 -1.42 13.98 9.93
CA ASN A 56 -2.38 13.90 8.81
C ASN A 56 -2.28 15.08 7.83
N ASN A 57 -1.08 15.63 7.68
CA ASN A 57 -0.80 16.73 6.76
C ASN A 57 -0.69 16.26 5.30
N TYR A 58 -1.16 15.04 4.98
CA TYR A 58 -1.27 14.53 3.61
C TYR A 58 -2.53 15.05 2.89
N THR A 59 -3.55 15.44 3.66
CA THR A 59 -4.71 16.16 3.12
C THR A 59 -4.32 17.51 2.52
N SER A 60 -3.21 18.11 2.96
CA SER A 60 -2.63 19.30 2.33
C SER A 60 -2.06 19.02 0.93
N LEU A 61 -1.87 17.75 0.57
CA LEU A 61 -1.46 17.30 -0.76
C LEU A 61 -2.64 16.83 -1.60
N GLY A 62 -3.87 17.00 -1.07
CA GLY A 62 -5.10 16.61 -1.74
C GLY A 62 -5.50 15.14 -1.61
N PHE A 63 -4.96 14.43 -0.60
CA PHE A 63 -5.30 13.03 -0.32
C PHE A 63 -6.55 12.93 0.55
N ILE A 64 -7.35 11.89 0.33
CA ILE A 64 -8.24 11.34 1.35
C ILE A 64 -7.40 10.47 2.29
N ALA A 65 -7.60 10.58 3.59
CA ALA A 65 -6.93 9.70 4.56
C ALA A 65 -7.95 8.89 5.39
N ILE A 66 -7.68 7.60 5.59
CA ILE A 66 -8.40 6.76 6.55
C ILE A 66 -7.48 6.48 7.74
N VAL A 67 -8.01 6.70 8.94
CA VAL A 67 -7.45 6.16 10.19
C VAL A 67 -8.50 5.28 10.87
N PHE A 68 -8.06 4.23 11.55
CA PHE A 68 -8.96 3.32 12.24
C PHE A 68 -8.28 2.69 13.46
N ASN A 69 -9.07 2.16 14.39
CA ASN A 69 -8.55 1.34 15.48
C ASN A 69 -8.71 -0.14 15.15
N PHE A 70 -7.67 -0.94 15.43
CA PHE A 70 -7.75 -2.39 15.32
C PHE A 70 -8.78 -2.98 16.31
N PRO A 71 -9.22 -4.23 16.10
CA PRO A 71 -10.21 -4.86 16.97
C PRO A 71 -9.84 -4.76 18.46
N GLY A 72 -10.81 -4.43 19.31
CA GLY A 72 -10.64 -4.30 20.75
C GLY A 72 -9.87 -3.06 21.21
N SER A 73 -9.40 -2.21 20.30
CA SER A 73 -8.70 -0.96 20.62
C SER A 73 -9.58 0.28 20.44
N GLY A 74 -9.16 1.39 21.00
CA GLY A 74 -9.86 2.66 21.02
C GLY A 74 -10.41 3.01 22.39
N GLY A 75 -11.20 4.08 22.41
CA GLY A 75 -11.98 4.49 23.56
C GLY A 75 -13.15 5.36 23.14
N GLY A 76 -14.24 5.32 23.93
CA GLY A 76 -15.44 6.13 23.67
C GLY A 76 -15.99 5.92 22.26
N PRO A 77 -16.24 7.00 21.48
CA PRO A 77 -16.83 6.90 20.14
C PRO A 77 -15.92 6.18 19.12
N HIS A 78 -14.60 6.19 19.34
CA HIS A 78 -13.60 5.57 18.46
C HIS A 78 -13.23 4.14 18.88
N GLN A 79 -13.98 3.51 19.79
CA GLN A 79 -13.74 2.11 20.15
C GLN A 79 -14.15 1.16 19.02
N SER A 80 -13.21 0.36 18.54
CA SER A 80 -13.50 -0.81 17.70
C SER A 80 -13.93 -1.99 18.57
N GLY A 81 -14.91 -2.76 18.11
CA GLY A 81 -15.27 -4.01 18.79
C GLY A 81 -14.23 -5.11 18.59
N GLY A 82 -14.50 -6.30 19.12
CA GLY A 82 -13.60 -7.46 18.98
C GLY A 82 -12.49 -7.53 20.02
N ILE A 83 -11.43 -8.27 19.71
CA ILE A 83 -10.29 -8.51 20.61
C ILE A 83 -8.99 -8.25 19.85
N TYR A 84 -8.14 -7.41 20.44
CA TYR A 84 -6.82 -7.13 19.91
C TYR A 84 -5.91 -8.35 20.11
N ASP A 85 -5.39 -8.90 19.02
CA ASP A 85 -4.57 -10.11 19.02
C ASP A 85 -3.11 -9.82 18.63
N MET A 86 -2.65 -8.60 18.91
CA MET A 86 -1.29 -8.13 18.64
C MET A 86 -0.88 -8.34 17.19
N ARG A 87 -1.57 -7.67 16.27
CA ARG A 87 -1.31 -7.73 14.82
C ARG A 87 -1.49 -9.14 14.24
N GLY A 88 -2.36 -9.94 14.85
CA GLY A 88 -2.66 -11.31 14.42
C GLY A 88 -3.80 -11.38 13.42
N PRO A 89 -4.37 -12.58 13.21
CA PRO A 89 -5.45 -12.82 12.25
C PRO A 89 -6.65 -11.87 12.36
N ASN A 90 -7.07 -11.45 13.56
CA ASN A 90 -8.16 -10.48 13.71
C ASN A 90 -7.75 -9.12 13.17
N CYS A 91 -6.51 -8.68 13.44
CA CYS A 91 -6.00 -7.43 12.88
C CYS A 91 -5.80 -7.52 11.36
N LEU A 92 -5.36 -8.67 10.84
CA LEU A 92 -5.21 -8.88 9.39
C LEU A 92 -6.57 -8.76 8.69
N GLN A 93 -7.59 -9.45 9.21
CA GLN A 93 -8.95 -9.37 8.69
C GLN A 93 -9.50 -7.95 8.79
N ALA A 94 -9.27 -7.25 9.91
CA ALA A 94 -9.72 -5.87 10.06
C ALA A 94 -9.14 -4.93 9.00
N LEU A 95 -7.83 -5.02 8.75
CA LEU A 95 -7.19 -4.20 7.72
C LEU A 95 -7.66 -4.61 6.32
N SER A 96 -7.88 -5.90 6.06
CA SER A 96 -8.48 -6.38 4.80
C SER A 96 -9.88 -5.78 4.57
N ASP A 97 -10.72 -5.72 5.60
CA ASP A 97 -12.06 -5.13 5.51
C ASP A 97 -11.97 -3.62 5.24
N VAL A 98 -11.02 -2.90 5.87
CA VAL A 98 -10.79 -1.47 5.63
C VAL A 98 -10.31 -1.22 4.19
N ILE A 99 -9.47 -2.10 3.64
CA ILE A 99 -9.07 -2.04 2.22
C ILE A 99 -10.28 -2.26 1.30
N ALA A 100 -11.12 -3.25 1.59
CA ALA A 100 -12.36 -3.49 0.83
C ALA A 100 -13.30 -2.27 0.90
N PHE A 101 -13.40 -1.60 2.05
CA PHE A 101 -14.17 -0.38 2.20
C PHE A 101 -13.61 0.77 1.38
N ALA A 102 -12.27 0.94 1.37
CA ALA A 102 -11.60 1.93 0.53
C ALA A 102 -11.82 1.68 -0.98
N ASN A 103 -12.03 0.42 -1.37
CA ASN A 103 -12.35 -0.02 -2.73
C ASN A 103 -13.87 0.06 -3.07
N ASP A 104 -14.71 0.66 -2.22
CA ASP A 104 -16.19 0.69 -2.37
C ASP A 104 -16.88 -0.70 -2.41
N GLU A 105 -16.21 -1.76 -1.95
CA GLU A 105 -16.73 -3.14 -2.04
C GLU A 105 -17.68 -3.50 -0.90
N VAL A 106 -17.49 -2.83 0.23
CA VAL A 106 -18.30 -2.99 1.43
C VAL A 106 -18.81 -1.63 1.88
N ALA A 107 -20.00 -1.63 2.47
CA ALA A 107 -20.61 -0.43 3.03
C ALA A 107 -20.37 -0.36 4.54
N ASP A 108 -20.44 0.86 5.08
CA ASP A 108 -20.45 1.10 6.51
C ASP A 108 -21.74 0.59 7.17
N ASN A 109 -21.86 0.75 8.49
CA ASN A 109 -23.02 0.32 9.25
C ASN A 109 -24.31 1.12 8.95
N THR A 110 -24.22 2.20 8.19
CA THR A 110 -25.36 2.97 7.69
C THR A 110 -25.80 2.52 6.29
N GLY A 111 -25.04 1.60 5.67
CA GLY A 111 -25.29 1.10 4.33
C GLY A 111 -24.70 2.00 3.24
N GLN A 112 -23.77 2.89 3.57
CA GLN A 112 -23.10 3.77 2.61
C GLN A 112 -21.68 3.28 2.27
N THR A 113 -21.32 3.30 1.00
CA THR A 113 -19.93 3.07 0.57
C THR A 113 -19.08 4.32 0.80
N ILE A 114 -17.75 4.20 0.69
CA ILE A 114 -16.87 5.36 0.90
C ILE A 114 -17.15 6.48 -0.12
N SER A 115 -17.34 6.16 -1.40
CA SER A 115 -17.66 7.16 -2.43
C SER A 115 -18.96 7.91 -2.13
N GLN A 116 -19.93 7.25 -1.51
CA GLN A 116 -21.18 7.91 -1.09
C GLN A 116 -20.96 8.86 0.10
N LEU A 117 -20.09 8.49 1.05
CA LEU A 117 -19.79 9.31 2.22
C LEU A 117 -18.97 10.56 1.87
N ILE A 118 -18.05 10.45 0.93
CA ILE A 118 -17.16 11.56 0.55
C ILE A 118 -17.81 12.52 -0.47
N ALA A 119 -18.91 12.12 -1.11
CA ALA A 119 -19.63 12.96 -2.05
C ALA A 119 -20.38 14.12 -1.32
N PRO A 120 -20.46 15.32 -1.92
CA PRO A 120 -19.89 15.73 -3.21
C PRO A 120 -18.47 16.33 -3.10
N TRP A 121 -17.77 16.20 -1.97
CA TRP A 121 -16.46 16.85 -1.76
C TRP A 121 -15.36 16.28 -2.65
N VAL A 122 -15.37 14.98 -2.86
CA VAL A 122 -14.47 14.30 -3.81
C VAL A 122 -15.34 13.50 -4.77
N SER A 123 -15.09 13.66 -6.07
CA SER A 123 -15.84 13.01 -7.14
C SER A 123 -15.42 11.56 -7.40
N GLU A 124 -14.14 11.24 -7.18
CA GLU A 124 -13.55 9.94 -7.51
C GLU A 124 -12.36 9.64 -6.59
N ILE A 125 -12.19 8.36 -6.25
CA ILE A 125 -10.97 7.85 -5.62
C ILE A 125 -10.03 7.39 -6.74
N ALA A 126 -8.97 8.18 -6.98
CA ALA A 126 -8.08 7.97 -8.12
C ALA A 126 -7.16 6.75 -7.95
N SER A 127 -6.68 6.53 -6.72
CA SER A 127 -5.84 5.38 -6.36
C SER A 127 -5.94 5.09 -4.86
N ILE A 128 -5.61 3.86 -4.47
CA ILE A 128 -5.64 3.39 -3.09
C ILE A 128 -4.27 2.90 -2.71
N GLY A 129 -3.71 3.48 -1.66
CA GLY A 129 -2.45 3.02 -1.11
C GLY A 129 -2.39 3.03 0.40
N LEU A 130 -1.32 2.45 0.91
CA LEU A 130 -1.14 2.20 2.34
C LEU A 130 0.17 2.81 2.83
N LEU A 131 0.09 3.52 3.96
CA LEU A 131 1.25 4.05 4.66
C LEU A 131 1.46 3.28 5.97
N GLY A 132 2.53 2.53 6.03
CA GLY A 132 2.95 1.80 7.22
C GLY A 132 4.06 2.50 7.97
N ASN A 133 3.82 2.90 9.22
CA ASN A 133 4.90 3.36 10.09
C ASN A 133 5.40 2.19 10.94
N SER A 134 6.70 1.92 11.00
CA SER A 134 7.25 0.86 11.86
C SER A 134 6.52 -0.49 11.64
N ASN A 135 6.07 -1.16 12.70
CA ASN A 135 5.28 -2.40 12.60
C ASN A 135 3.95 -2.25 11.81
N GLY A 136 3.52 -1.02 11.50
CA GLY A 136 2.43 -0.73 10.58
C GLY A 136 2.70 -1.22 9.16
N GLY A 137 3.92 -1.03 8.66
CA GLY A 137 4.29 -1.55 7.33
C GLY A 137 4.39 -3.06 7.30
N ASN A 138 4.83 -3.67 8.40
CA ASN A 138 4.88 -5.11 8.53
C ASN A 138 3.49 -5.76 8.46
N ILE A 139 2.48 -5.20 9.16
CA ILE A 139 1.11 -5.72 9.07
C ILE A 139 0.47 -5.47 7.70
N ILE A 140 0.80 -4.38 7.00
CA ILE A 140 0.31 -4.16 5.62
C ILE A 140 0.68 -5.35 4.73
N LEU A 141 1.96 -5.75 4.75
CA LEU A 141 2.44 -6.87 3.93
C LEU A 141 1.79 -8.19 4.35
N CYS A 142 1.68 -8.44 5.66
CA CYS A 142 1.00 -9.63 6.17
C CYS A 142 -0.47 -9.69 5.72
N THR A 143 -1.20 -8.58 5.82
CA THR A 143 -2.60 -8.52 5.42
C THR A 143 -2.77 -8.77 3.93
N ILE A 144 -2.04 -8.04 3.08
CA ILE A 144 -2.24 -8.15 1.63
C ILE A 144 -1.89 -9.54 1.15
N GLY A 145 -0.78 -10.14 1.58
CA GLY A 145 -0.44 -11.49 1.14
C GLY A 145 -1.34 -12.57 1.73
N ASN A 146 -1.78 -12.45 2.99
CA ASN A 146 -2.66 -13.44 3.61
C ASN A 146 -4.09 -13.41 3.05
N HIS A 147 -4.52 -12.23 2.59
CA HIS A 147 -5.85 -11.97 2.03
C HIS A 147 -5.81 -11.67 0.52
N ALA A 148 -4.77 -12.10 -0.19
CA ALA A 148 -4.55 -11.80 -1.61
C ALA A 148 -5.71 -12.26 -2.50
N ASP A 149 -6.38 -13.37 -2.14
CA ASP A 149 -7.54 -13.90 -2.87
C ASP A 149 -8.81 -13.01 -2.71
N SER A 150 -8.83 -12.11 -1.74
CA SER A 150 -10.00 -11.28 -1.42
C SER A 150 -9.79 -9.78 -1.64
N ILE A 151 -8.55 -9.29 -1.56
CA ILE A 151 -8.24 -7.89 -1.86
C ILE A 151 -8.20 -7.73 -3.38
N THR A 152 -8.99 -6.82 -3.92
CA THR A 152 -9.09 -6.63 -5.38
C THR A 152 -8.14 -5.58 -5.92
N LYS A 153 -7.81 -4.56 -5.12
CA LYS A 153 -6.98 -3.45 -5.55
C LYS A 153 -6.20 -2.80 -4.40
N VAL A 154 -4.90 -2.67 -4.64
CA VAL A 154 -3.94 -1.83 -3.92
C VAL A 154 -2.95 -1.34 -4.97
N ASP A 155 -2.86 -0.02 -5.15
CA ASP A 155 -2.04 0.59 -6.19
C ASP A 155 -0.60 0.80 -5.76
N TRP A 156 -0.39 1.17 -4.48
CA TRP A 156 0.94 1.50 -3.98
C TRP A 156 1.08 1.34 -2.46
N ILE A 157 2.31 1.08 -2.01
CA ILE A 157 2.66 0.88 -0.60
C ILE A 157 3.86 1.76 -0.24
N VAL A 158 3.76 2.49 0.88
CA VAL A 158 4.86 3.20 1.51
C VAL A 158 5.11 2.64 2.90
N ASN A 159 6.31 2.15 3.16
CA ASN A 159 6.73 1.68 4.48
C ASN A 159 7.82 2.60 5.04
N TRP A 160 7.64 3.12 6.26
CA TRP A 160 8.66 3.86 6.99
C TRP A 160 9.29 2.97 8.05
N GLU A 161 10.57 2.62 7.83
CA GLU A 161 11.41 1.89 8.80
C GLU A 161 10.65 0.74 9.46
N SER A 162 10.11 -0.14 8.63
CA SER A 162 9.21 -1.21 9.07
C SER A 162 10.01 -2.48 9.36
N PRO A 163 9.86 -3.14 10.53
CA PRO A 163 10.69 -4.25 10.98
C PRO A 163 10.35 -5.58 10.28
N VAL A 164 10.44 -5.61 8.95
CA VAL A 164 10.17 -6.78 8.11
C VAL A 164 11.45 -7.58 7.93
N GLY A 165 11.36 -8.90 8.04
CA GLY A 165 12.49 -9.82 8.08
C GLY A 165 12.37 -10.76 9.27
N ASP A 166 13.35 -11.64 9.45
CA ASP A 166 13.32 -12.79 10.37
C ASP A 166 12.73 -12.48 11.76
N GLY A 167 11.40 -12.60 11.91
CA GLY A 167 10.67 -12.46 13.17
C GLY A 167 11.12 -11.32 14.09
N MET A 168 11.30 -10.11 13.54
CA MET A 168 11.84 -8.89 14.20
C MET A 168 13.38 -8.73 14.06
N PRO A 169 13.89 -8.32 12.88
CA PRO A 169 15.33 -8.23 12.61
C PRO A 169 16.09 -7.30 13.57
N GLY A 170 15.46 -6.22 14.04
CA GLY A 170 16.06 -5.30 15.02
C GLY A 170 16.43 -5.98 16.34
N ALA A 171 15.73 -7.05 16.76
CA ALA A 171 16.07 -7.74 17.99
C ALA A 171 17.39 -8.53 17.91
N VAL A 172 17.77 -9.00 16.71
CA VAL A 172 18.91 -9.91 16.52
C VAL A 172 20.13 -9.19 15.95
N ALA A 173 19.95 -8.29 14.98
CA ALA A 173 21.06 -7.55 14.35
C ALA A 173 21.54 -6.34 15.19
N GLY A 174 20.65 -5.76 16.00
CA GLY A 174 20.90 -4.56 16.79
C GLY A 174 19.68 -3.64 16.77
N ALA A 175 19.18 -3.20 17.93
CA ALA A 175 18.01 -2.32 18.02
C ALA A 175 18.39 -0.91 18.49
N TRP A 176 17.75 0.11 17.91
CA TRP A 176 17.89 1.47 18.40
C TRP A 176 17.19 1.59 19.77
N GLY A 177 17.94 1.96 20.82
CA GLY A 177 17.40 2.09 22.18
C GLY A 177 17.34 0.80 23.02
N SER A 178 17.93 -0.33 22.58
CA SER A 178 18.10 -1.54 23.44
C SER A 178 19.19 -1.43 24.51
N GLY A 179 19.83 -0.26 24.63
CA GLY A 179 20.86 0.03 25.64
C GLY A 179 20.46 0.01 27.13
N PRO A 180 19.19 0.13 27.59
CA PRO A 180 18.94 0.25 29.03
C PRO A 180 18.93 -1.09 29.79
N PHE A 181 18.87 -2.24 29.11
CA PHE A 181 19.03 -3.55 29.74
C PHE A 181 20.38 -4.14 29.32
N TYR A 182 21.21 -4.48 30.30
CA TYR A 182 22.50 -5.13 30.12
C TYR A 182 23.60 -4.36 29.38
N ASN A 183 23.46 -3.06 29.11
CA ASN A 183 24.49 -2.29 28.41
C ASN A 183 24.89 -2.93 27.05
N ASN A 184 23.92 -3.55 26.37
CA ASN A 184 24.11 -4.37 25.17
C ASN A 184 24.90 -3.62 24.08
N PRO A 185 25.79 -4.29 23.31
CA PRO A 185 26.35 -3.69 22.10
C PRO A 185 25.26 -3.14 21.17
N ILE A 186 25.52 -2.01 20.51
CA ILE A 186 24.56 -1.34 19.61
C ILE A 186 24.23 -2.24 18.41
N VAL A 187 25.26 -2.88 17.86
CA VAL A 187 25.15 -3.89 16.79
C VAL A 187 25.63 -5.22 17.37
N ASN A 188 24.95 -6.30 17.04
CA ASN A 188 25.35 -7.64 17.44
C ASN A 188 26.73 -7.99 16.84
N PRO A 189 27.79 -8.21 17.65
CA PRO A 189 29.10 -8.54 17.10
C PRO A 189 29.17 -9.88 16.36
N ALA A 190 28.17 -10.75 16.52
CA ALA A 190 28.01 -11.97 15.75
C ALA A 190 27.35 -11.75 14.38
N TYR A 191 26.92 -10.53 14.06
CA TYR A 191 26.32 -10.18 12.77
C TYR A 191 27.37 -9.60 11.81
N ASN A 192 27.53 -10.22 10.65
CA ASN A 192 28.37 -9.71 9.58
C ASN A 192 27.56 -8.77 8.68
N ASP A 193 27.64 -7.48 8.95
CA ASP A 193 26.97 -6.40 8.22
C ASP A 193 27.40 -6.28 6.74
N THR A 194 28.39 -7.04 6.28
CA THR A 194 28.83 -7.07 4.88
C THR A 194 28.19 -8.20 4.10
N THR A 195 27.69 -9.23 4.78
CA THR A 195 27.08 -10.42 4.16
C THR A 195 25.64 -10.68 4.60
N GLY A 196 25.18 -10.02 5.67
CA GLY A 196 23.87 -10.28 6.27
C GLY A 196 23.79 -11.56 7.10
N GLU A 197 24.93 -12.21 7.36
CA GLU A 197 24.96 -13.52 8.01
C GLU A 197 25.25 -13.39 9.52
N PHE A 198 24.57 -14.22 10.32
CA PHE A 198 24.85 -14.38 11.75
C PHE A 198 25.75 -15.58 12.00
N ASP A 199 26.75 -15.39 12.87
CA ASP A 199 27.51 -16.50 13.46
C ASP A 199 26.74 -17.10 14.65
N PHE A 200 25.82 -18.01 14.35
CA PHE A 200 25.07 -18.74 15.36
C PHE A 200 25.92 -19.74 16.16
N SER A 201 27.20 -19.97 15.81
CA SER A 201 28.08 -20.80 16.65
C SER A 201 28.40 -20.14 18.00
N LEU A 202 28.24 -18.81 18.09
CA LEU A 202 28.35 -18.03 19.31
C LEU A 202 27.05 -17.99 20.12
N LEU A 203 25.94 -18.52 19.58
CA LEU A 203 24.67 -18.54 20.31
C LEU A 203 24.79 -19.44 21.53
N ALA A 204 24.28 -18.97 22.66
CA ALA A 204 24.27 -19.66 23.93
C ALA A 204 22.95 -19.40 24.67
N TYR A 205 22.68 -20.21 25.69
CA TYR A 205 21.50 -20.09 26.54
C TYR A 205 21.91 -19.96 28.01
N SER A 206 21.21 -19.09 28.76
CA SER A 206 21.38 -18.94 30.20
C SER A 206 20.04 -18.91 30.90
N ASP A 207 19.86 -19.78 31.89
CA ASP A 207 18.69 -19.84 32.78
C ASP A 207 18.64 -18.68 33.77
N THR A 208 19.74 -17.92 33.91
CA THR A 208 19.83 -16.77 34.82
C THR A 208 19.52 -15.44 34.14
N LEU A 209 19.67 -15.34 32.82
CA LEU A 209 19.38 -14.10 32.08
C LEU A 209 17.89 -13.78 32.14
N ILE A 210 17.57 -12.48 32.27
CA ILE A 210 16.19 -11.99 32.21
C ILE A 210 15.76 -12.01 30.74
N CYS A 211 14.53 -12.45 30.54
CA CYS A 211 13.86 -12.48 29.25
C CYS A 211 12.67 -11.51 29.31
N SER A 212 12.86 -10.25 28.90
CA SER A 212 11.79 -9.23 28.93
C SER A 212 12.07 -8.09 27.94
N ILE A 213 11.01 -7.63 27.26
CA ILE A 213 10.98 -6.32 26.60
C ILE A 213 10.10 -5.39 27.45
N LEU A 214 10.66 -4.22 27.84
CA LEU A 214 10.00 -3.07 28.49
C LEU A 214 9.53 -3.30 29.95
N PRO A 215 9.44 -2.24 30.79
CA PRO A 215 9.37 -2.36 32.25
C PRO A 215 7.95 -2.68 32.72
N LEU A 216 7.46 -3.88 32.48
CA LEU A 216 6.22 -4.35 33.10
C LEU A 216 6.55 -4.99 34.46
N PRO A 217 5.84 -4.62 35.55
CA PRO A 217 6.00 -5.23 36.86
C PRO A 217 5.23 -6.55 36.89
N VAL A 218 5.70 -7.53 36.12
CA VAL A 218 5.19 -8.90 36.14
C VAL A 218 6.41 -9.81 36.27
N GLY A 219 6.32 -10.78 37.20
CA GLY A 219 7.45 -11.59 37.68
C GLY A 219 8.54 -11.87 36.65
N VAL A 220 9.79 -11.61 37.04
CA VAL A 220 10.98 -11.72 36.19
C VAL A 220 11.04 -13.10 35.53
N ILE A 221 10.74 -13.17 34.23
CA ILE A 221 10.95 -14.37 33.42
C ILE A 221 12.47 -14.51 33.23
N ARG A 222 13.00 -15.69 33.56
CA ARG A 222 14.42 -16.01 33.37
C ARG A 222 14.59 -17.18 32.42
N GLY A 223 15.73 -17.20 31.74
CA GLY A 223 15.99 -18.11 30.63
C GLY A 223 15.97 -17.36 29.31
N ASN A 224 17.13 -16.87 28.87
CA ASN A 224 17.28 -16.13 27.63
C ASN A 224 18.46 -16.63 26.82
N PHE A 225 18.41 -16.38 25.52
CA PHE A 225 19.55 -16.54 24.63
C PHE A 225 20.49 -15.33 24.73
N TYR A 226 21.74 -15.56 24.38
CA TYR A 226 22.76 -14.52 24.18
C TYR A 226 23.79 -15.03 23.18
N PHE A 227 24.50 -14.12 22.52
CA PHE A 227 25.69 -14.43 21.74
C PHE A 227 26.90 -14.23 22.65
N ASP A 228 27.59 -15.32 22.97
CA ASP A 228 28.79 -15.38 23.81
C ASP A 228 30.01 -14.92 23.00
N ILE A 229 30.21 -13.61 22.94
CA ILE A 229 31.19 -12.99 22.05
C ILE A 229 32.62 -13.29 22.50
N ASN A 230 32.84 -13.42 23.82
CA ASN A 230 34.15 -13.71 24.38
C ASN A 230 34.40 -15.21 24.65
N GLN A 231 33.40 -16.06 24.37
CA GLN A 231 33.45 -17.52 24.47
C GLN A 231 33.79 -18.03 25.89
N ASN A 232 33.32 -17.34 26.92
CA ASN A 232 33.58 -17.72 28.31
C ASN A 232 32.41 -18.47 28.96
N THR A 233 31.32 -18.70 28.23
CA THR A 233 30.08 -19.40 28.64
C THR A 233 29.31 -18.72 29.78
N ILE A 234 29.61 -17.46 30.06
CA ILE A 234 29.02 -16.65 31.11
C ILE A 234 28.44 -15.40 30.45
N PRO A 235 27.14 -15.11 30.61
CA PRO A 235 26.57 -13.89 30.07
C PRO A 235 27.26 -12.64 30.66
N ASP A 236 27.89 -11.86 29.79
CA ASP A 236 28.62 -10.64 30.12
C ASP A 236 27.95 -9.40 29.52
N PRO A 237 27.07 -8.72 30.28
CA PRO A 237 26.44 -7.46 29.89
C PRO A 237 27.44 -6.44 29.33
N GLY A 238 27.27 -6.07 28.06
CA GLY A 238 28.10 -5.09 27.33
C GLY A 238 29.33 -5.65 26.65
N ILE A 239 29.59 -6.96 26.77
CA ILE A 239 30.49 -7.71 25.87
C ILE A 239 29.66 -8.60 24.97
N ASP A 240 28.75 -9.37 25.58
CA ASP A 240 27.83 -10.25 24.88
C ASP A 240 26.63 -9.51 24.32
N TYR A 241 26.03 -10.10 23.29
CA TYR A 241 24.80 -9.57 22.71
C TYR A 241 23.58 -10.38 23.14
N ILE A 242 22.61 -9.73 23.77
CA ILE A 242 21.38 -10.38 24.25
C ILE A 242 20.21 -10.03 23.31
N PRO A 243 19.74 -10.97 22.47
CA PRO A 243 18.59 -10.75 21.60
C PRO A 243 17.29 -10.73 22.42
N ASN A 244 16.52 -9.66 22.28
CA ASN A 244 15.30 -9.47 23.08
C ASN A 244 14.05 -10.02 22.34
N PRO A 245 13.32 -10.99 22.92
CA PRO A 245 12.11 -11.54 22.32
C PRO A 245 10.87 -10.70 22.63
N ILE A 246 9.87 -10.77 21.75
CA ILE A 246 8.55 -10.21 22.07
C ILE A 246 7.86 -11.10 23.09
N ILE A 247 7.39 -10.51 24.19
CA ILE A 247 6.55 -11.23 25.14
C ILE A 247 5.10 -11.19 24.65
N HIS A 248 4.58 -12.33 24.22
CA HIS A 248 3.22 -12.49 23.74
C HIS A 248 2.41 -13.39 24.66
N GLN A 249 1.20 -12.96 24.99
CA GLN A 249 0.26 -13.73 25.81
C GLN A 249 -0.63 -14.57 24.90
N LEU A 250 -0.32 -15.86 24.73
CA LEU A 250 -1.11 -16.78 23.87
C LEU A 250 -2.52 -17.06 24.41
N ASN A 251 -2.69 -16.97 25.73
CA ASN A 251 -3.96 -17.07 26.44
C ASN A 251 -3.84 -16.34 27.79
N GLN A 252 -4.95 -16.11 28.50
CA GLN A 252 -5.00 -15.37 29.78
C GLN A 252 -4.07 -15.91 30.90
N SER A 253 -3.24 -16.93 30.67
CA SER A 253 -2.39 -17.56 31.69
C SER A 253 -0.95 -17.88 31.27
N VAL A 254 -0.56 -17.77 29.99
CA VAL A 254 0.80 -18.14 29.55
C VAL A 254 1.42 -17.08 28.64
N ASN A 255 2.52 -16.48 29.12
CA ASN A 255 3.38 -15.61 28.34
C ASN A 255 4.43 -16.46 27.61
N LYS A 256 4.63 -16.19 26.31
CA LYS A 256 5.70 -16.76 25.50
C LYS A 256 6.66 -15.68 25.05
N ALA A 257 7.94 -16.01 25.06
CA ALA A 257 9.01 -15.20 24.52
C ALA A 257 9.23 -15.57 23.05
N MET A 258 8.70 -14.76 22.14
CA MET A 258 8.79 -14.97 20.71
C MET A 258 10.10 -14.34 20.20
N TRP A 259 11.17 -15.14 20.12
CA TRP A 259 12.38 -14.80 19.38
C TRP A 259 12.16 -14.94 17.87
N SER A 260 13.13 -14.47 17.07
CA SER A 260 13.07 -14.64 15.61
C SER A 260 13.01 -16.11 15.20
N VAL A 261 12.57 -16.36 13.96
CA VAL A 261 12.49 -17.71 13.39
C VAL A 261 13.90 -18.28 13.28
N GLY A 262 14.83 -17.55 12.65
CA GLY A 262 16.22 -17.96 12.46
C GLY A 262 16.93 -18.28 13.77
N LEU A 263 16.76 -17.46 14.82
CA LEU A 263 17.35 -17.73 16.13
C LEU A 263 16.81 -19.01 16.76
N MET A 264 15.49 -19.21 16.73
CA MET A 264 14.88 -20.41 17.32
C MET A 264 15.25 -21.69 16.58
N HIS A 265 15.30 -21.64 15.24
CA HIS A 265 15.77 -22.78 14.43
C HIS A 265 17.26 -23.05 14.67
N ALA A 266 18.09 -22.01 14.76
CA ALA A 266 19.49 -22.15 15.11
C ALA A 266 19.64 -22.84 16.47
N ALA A 267 19.00 -22.32 17.52
CA ALA A 267 19.05 -22.87 18.87
C ALA A 267 18.63 -24.34 18.95
N ASP A 268 17.58 -24.75 18.23
CA ASP A 268 17.16 -26.15 18.14
C ASP A 268 18.23 -27.02 17.44
N SER A 269 18.76 -26.54 16.31
CA SER A 269 19.72 -27.29 15.49
C SER A 269 21.05 -27.59 16.20
N ILE A 270 21.48 -26.71 17.12
CA ILE A 270 22.71 -26.89 17.93
C ILE A 270 22.43 -27.40 19.34
N GLY A 271 21.18 -27.76 19.66
CA GLY A 271 20.81 -28.39 20.92
C GLY A 271 20.84 -27.48 22.15
N LEU A 272 20.61 -26.17 21.96
CA LEU A 272 20.56 -25.18 23.06
C LEU A 272 19.21 -25.10 23.77
N ILE A 273 18.15 -25.69 23.20
CA ILE A 273 16.84 -25.73 23.85
C ILE A 273 16.90 -26.67 25.07
N PRO A 274 16.67 -26.16 26.30
CA PRO A 274 16.75 -26.99 27.51
C PRO A 274 15.68 -28.09 27.51
N PHE A 275 15.96 -29.20 28.21
CA PHE A 275 14.99 -30.28 28.41
C PHE A 275 14.67 -30.48 29.92
N PRO A 276 13.41 -30.28 30.36
CA PRO A 276 12.28 -29.74 29.59
C PRO A 276 12.48 -28.24 29.27
N PRO A 277 11.88 -27.72 28.18
CA PRO A 277 11.99 -26.30 27.88
C PRO A 277 11.29 -25.46 28.94
N PRO A 278 11.81 -24.27 29.28
CA PRO A 278 11.13 -23.33 30.17
C PRO A 278 9.73 -22.99 29.67
N GLN A 279 8.81 -22.70 30.60
CA GLN A 279 7.40 -22.47 30.26
C GLN A 279 7.20 -21.33 29.24
N HIS A 280 8.00 -20.27 29.31
CA HIS A 280 7.93 -19.13 28.40
C HIS A 280 8.58 -19.39 27.04
N MET A 281 9.41 -20.42 26.90
CA MET A 281 10.05 -20.74 25.63
C MET A 281 9.03 -21.38 24.67
N PRO A 282 8.87 -20.86 23.44
CA PRO A 282 8.04 -21.50 22.43
C PRO A 282 8.76 -22.71 21.83
N SER A 283 8.01 -23.64 21.25
CA SER A 283 8.59 -24.62 20.33
C SER A 283 8.89 -23.95 18.99
N VAL A 284 9.79 -24.53 18.19
CA VAL A 284 10.09 -24.07 16.82
C VAL A 284 8.79 -23.91 16.01
N GLY A 285 7.92 -24.93 15.98
CA GLY A 285 6.65 -24.83 15.26
C GLY A 285 5.67 -23.78 15.81
N LEU A 286 5.74 -23.41 17.09
CA LEU A 286 4.94 -22.31 17.62
C LEU A 286 5.51 -20.95 17.18
N THR A 287 6.84 -20.82 17.13
CA THR A 287 7.53 -19.64 16.60
C THR A 287 7.17 -19.43 15.13
N ASP A 288 7.23 -20.47 14.31
CA ASP A 288 6.89 -20.43 12.89
C ASP A 288 5.45 -19.94 12.68
N ASN A 289 4.48 -20.56 13.37
CA ASN A 289 3.07 -20.19 13.25
C ASN A 289 2.78 -18.77 13.73
N PHE A 290 3.49 -18.29 14.76
CA PHE A 290 3.31 -16.93 15.26
C PHE A 290 3.78 -15.88 14.26
N TRP A 291 4.97 -16.08 13.67
CA TRP A 291 5.58 -15.15 12.73
C TRP A 291 5.02 -15.26 11.32
N LEU A 292 4.43 -16.40 10.94
CA LEU A 292 3.79 -16.58 9.63
C LEU A 292 2.81 -15.44 9.32
N VAL A 293 2.02 -15.00 10.29
CA VAL A 293 1.01 -13.93 10.13
C VAL A 293 1.47 -12.56 10.67
N ARG A 294 2.76 -12.42 11.04
CA ARG A 294 3.33 -11.22 11.66
C ARG A 294 4.69 -10.81 11.10
N ASN A 295 5.11 -11.42 10.00
CA ASN A 295 6.34 -11.09 9.29
C ASN A 295 6.02 -10.95 7.80
N GLY A 296 6.12 -9.72 7.31
CA GLY A 296 5.77 -9.34 5.95
C GLY A 296 6.62 -10.02 4.90
N GLU A 297 7.85 -10.45 5.22
CA GLU A 297 8.74 -11.07 4.24
C GLU A 297 8.15 -12.36 3.65
N ASN A 298 7.32 -13.06 4.43
CA ASN A 298 6.65 -14.30 4.01
C ASN A 298 5.62 -14.09 2.88
N TRP A 299 5.26 -12.83 2.61
CA TRP A 299 4.07 -12.49 1.85
C TRP A 299 4.37 -11.63 0.61
N ILE A 300 5.55 -11.01 0.50
CA ILE A 300 5.88 -10.08 -0.60
C ILE A 300 5.74 -10.75 -1.98
N ASP A 301 6.20 -11.98 -2.15
CA ASP A 301 6.07 -12.72 -3.42
C ASP A 301 4.60 -12.91 -3.82
N THR A 302 3.76 -13.25 -2.84
CA THR A 302 2.31 -13.40 -3.03
C THR A 302 1.67 -12.06 -3.39
N ILE A 303 2.07 -10.96 -2.75
CA ILE A 303 1.58 -9.61 -3.05
C ILE A 303 1.88 -9.28 -4.52
N VAL A 304 3.14 -9.36 -4.92
CA VAL A 304 3.54 -8.96 -6.28
C VAL A 304 2.94 -9.88 -7.36
N THR A 305 2.78 -11.17 -7.06
CA THR A 305 2.11 -12.10 -7.98
C THR A 305 0.66 -11.72 -8.25
N ASN A 306 -0.05 -11.20 -7.24
CA ASN A 306 -1.46 -10.80 -7.37
C ASN A 306 -1.64 -9.34 -7.82
N PHE A 307 -0.67 -8.48 -7.52
CA PHE A 307 -0.65 -7.06 -7.86
C PHE A 307 0.67 -6.71 -8.58
N PRO A 308 0.87 -7.17 -9.83
CA PRO A 308 2.14 -6.96 -10.54
C PRO A 308 2.44 -5.47 -10.81
N ASP A 309 1.39 -4.66 -10.94
CA ASP A 309 1.50 -3.22 -11.19
C ASP A 309 1.76 -2.39 -9.92
N ILE A 310 1.97 -3.04 -8.77
CA ILE A 310 2.14 -2.35 -7.49
C ILE A 310 3.43 -1.52 -7.46
N LEU A 311 3.31 -0.30 -6.94
CA LEU A 311 4.46 0.59 -6.71
C LEU A 311 4.84 0.59 -5.24
N PHE A 312 6.14 0.51 -4.94
CA PHE A 312 6.64 0.41 -3.58
C PHE A 312 7.76 1.41 -3.29
N ILE A 313 7.61 2.16 -2.19
CA ILE A 313 8.70 2.94 -1.60
C ILE A 313 8.91 2.46 -0.17
N VAL A 314 10.17 2.16 0.16
CA VAL A 314 10.61 2.01 1.55
C VAL A 314 11.41 3.24 1.96
N LEU A 315 10.97 3.88 3.04
CA LEU A 315 11.63 5.05 3.61
C LEU A 315 12.63 4.60 4.67
N ALA A 316 13.84 5.17 4.62
CA ALA A 316 14.94 4.86 5.51
C ALA A 316 15.78 6.11 5.77
N SER A 317 16.14 6.36 7.03
CA SER A 317 17.11 7.40 7.39
C SER A 317 18.39 6.83 8.03
N ASP A 318 19.40 7.67 8.18
CA ASP A 318 20.67 7.30 8.79
C ASP A 318 20.53 6.95 10.29
N THR A 319 19.57 7.55 10.99
CA THR A 319 19.16 7.16 12.34
C THR A 319 17.85 6.36 12.33
N ASP A 320 18.00 5.10 11.93
CA ASP A 320 16.91 4.13 11.87
C ASP A 320 16.32 3.82 13.27
N HIS A 321 15.00 3.99 13.42
CA HIS A 321 14.33 3.80 14.71
C HIS A 321 14.08 2.33 15.08
N VAL A 322 14.21 1.41 14.13
CA VAL A 322 14.00 -0.03 14.34
C VAL A 322 15.31 -0.72 14.68
N GLN A 323 16.41 -0.36 14.02
CA GLN A 323 17.69 -1.06 14.16
C GLN A 323 18.89 -0.15 14.04
N SER A 324 20.05 -0.67 14.42
CA SER A 324 21.32 0.05 14.34
C SER A 324 22.37 -0.63 13.45
N ALA A 325 22.02 -1.76 12.83
CA ALA A 325 22.89 -2.43 11.88
C ALA A 325 23.06 -1.56 10.62
N PRO A 326 24.31 -1.28 10.19
CA PRO A 326 24.60 -0.23 9.21
C PRO A 326 24.23 -0.59 7.77
N ASP A 327 23.92 -1.86 7.50
CA ASP A 327 23.47 -2.41 6.23
C ASP A 327 21.94 -2.49 6.11
N TYR A 328 21.23 -1.96 7.10
CA TYR A 328 19.79 -1.81 7.10
C TYR A 328 19.00 -3.08 6.67
N PRO A 329 19.23 -4.26 7.28
CA PRO A 329 18.70 -5.52 6.74
C PRO A 329 17.18 -5.55 6.56
N HIS A 330 16.40 -4.89 7.41
CA HIS A 330 14.95 -4.83 7.23
C HIS A 330 14.50 -3.97 6.04
N ILE A 331 15.27 -2.94 5.67
CA ILE A 331 15.01 -2.09 4.49
C ILE A 331 15.43 -2.86 3.25
N LEU A 332 16.68 -3.37 3.25
CA LEU A 332 17.26 -4.13 2.13
C LEU A 332 16.37 -5.33 1.78
N ARG A 333 15.97 -6.11 2.78
CA ARG A 333 15.16 -7.31 2.59
C ARG A 333 13.81 -7.03 1.92
N GLN A 334 13.12 -5.98 2.36
CA GLN A 334 11.85 -5.58 1.73
C GLN A 334 12.07 -5.16 0.29
N TYR A 335 13.04 -4.29 0.06
CA TYR A 335 13.36 -3.76 -1.26
C TYR A 335 13.69 -4.88 -2.25
N GLU A 336 14.61 -5.77 -1.88
CA GLU A 336 15.03 -6.90 -2.70
C GLU A 336 13.87 -7.86 -3.01
N LEU A 337 13.01 -8.17 -2.04
CA LEU A 337 11.89 -9.07 -2.27
C LEU A 337 10.86 -8.47 -3.23
N PHE A 338 10.50 -7.19 -3.08
CA PHE A 338 9.59 -6.55 -4.03
C PHE A 338 10.17 -6.50 -5.45
N GLN A 339 11.46 -6.16 -5.56
CA GLN A 339 12.15 -6.09 -6.85
C GLN A 339 12.27 -7.47 -7.52
N ASN A 340 12.74 -8.47 -6.78
CA ASN A 340 12.95 -9.83 -7.29
C ASN A 340 11.65 -10.54 -7.67
N SER A 341 10.55 -10.18 -6.99
CA SER A 341 9.23 -10.74 -7.28
C SER A 341 8.52 -10.03 -8.44
N GLY A 342 9.09 -8.93 -8.96
CA GLY A 342 8.68 -8.28 -10.19
C GLY A 342 7.70 -7.12 -10.02
N ALA A 343 7.77 -6.39 -8.90
CA ALA A 343 6.95 -5.19 -8.71
C ALA A 343 7.25 -4.16 -9.81
N ALA A 344 6.23 -3.44 -10.27
CA ALA A 344 6.37 -2.46 -11.35
C ALA A 344 7.39 -1.36 -11.01
N MET A 345 7.48 -0.97 -9.73
CA MET A 345 8.50 -0.04 -9.26
C MET A 345 8.84 -0.26 -7.78
N THR A 346 10.14 -0.20 -7.47
CA THR A 346 10.69 -0.17 -6.11
C THR A 346 11.69 0.97 -5.95
N ARG A 347 11.61 1.74 -4.86
CA ARG A 347 12.57 2.81 -4.53
C ARG A 347 12.88 2.84 -3.03
N ILE A 348 14.15 3.13 -2.69
CA ILE A 348 14.53 3.54 -1.32
C ILE A 348 14.46 5.05 -1.28
N ASN A 349 13.56 5.57 -0.44
CA ASN A 349 13.21 7.00 -0.36
C ASN A 349 12.60 7.56 -1.67
N PRO A 350 11.75 8.60 -1.60
CA PRO A 350 11.20 9.25 -2.78
C PRO A 350 12.27 10.00 -3.58
N ASP A 351 11.88 10.44 -4.77
CA ASP A 351 12.65 11.34 -5.60
C ASP A 351 12.99 12.64 -4.86
N ALA A 352 14.26 13.03 -4.91
CA ALA A 352 14.73 14.25 -4.25
C ALA A 352 13.92 15.48 -4.70
N SER A 353 13.52 15.52 -5.97
CA SER A 353 12.70 16.61 -6.53
C SER A 353 11.34 16.71 -5.82
N TYR A 354 10.70 15.58 -5.51
CA TYR A 354 9.43 15.56 -4.79
C TYR A 354 9.60 16.11 -3.37
N VAL A 355 10.68 15.75 -2.68
CA VAL A 355 10.99 16.24 -1.33
C VAL A 355 11.19 17.76 -1.35
N GLU A 356 12.03 18.26 -2.26
CA GLU A 356 12.37 19.69 -2.30
C GLU A 356 11.19 20.56 -2.77
N ILE A 357 10.46 20.15 -3.80
CA ILE A 357 9.33 20.91 -4.36
C ILE A 357 8.19 21.00 -3.35
N LEU A 358 7.79 19.88 -2.73
CA LEU A 358 6.65 19.86 -1.81
C LEU A 358 6.96 20.50 -0.45
N SER A 359 8.23 20.48 -0.03
CA SER A 359 8.66 21.18 1.18
C SER A 359 8.95 22.67 0.94
N GLY A 360 9.13 23.08 -0.32
CA GLY A 360 9.61 24.42 -0.69
C GLY A 360 11.02 24.72 -0.19
N THR A 361 11.81 23.68 0.10
CA THR A 361 13.14 23.78 0.73
C THR A 361 14.12 22.89 -0.01
N SER A 362 15.30 23.40 -0.33
CA SER A 362 16.39 22.56 -0.83
C SER A 362 17.15 21.93 0.32
N PHE A 363 17.53 20.66 0.18
CA PHE A 363 18.23 19.89 1.20
C PHE A 363 19.61 19.48 0.70
N PRO A 364 20.67 20.24 1.03
CA PRO A 364 22.02 19.87 0.65
C PRO A 364 22.39 18.48 1.17
N GLY A 365 22.74 17.57 0.26
CA GLY A 365 23.11 16.19 0.59
C GLY A 365 21.94 15.21 0.64
N ILE A 366 20.75 15.61 0.17
CA ILE A 366 19.66 14.67 -0.13
C ILE A 366 20.15 13.57 -1.06
N VAL A 367 19.82 12.33 -0.72
CA VAL A 367 20.22 11.15 -1.48
C VAL A 367 19.16 10.85 -2.51
N ASP A 368 19.58 10.73 -3.77
CA ASP A 368 18.66 10.57 -4.89
C ASP A 368 18.86 9.23 -5.60
N ASN A 369 18.16 8.20 -5.10
CA ASN A 369 18.31 6.82 -5.57
C ASN A 369 17.41 6.53 -6.76
N PRO A 370 17.93 6.15 -7.94
CA PRO A 370 17.09 5.76 -9.05
C PRO A 370 16.13 4.62 -8.68
N ALA A 371 14.90 4.66 -9.20
CA ALA A 371 13.98 3.55 -9.04
C ALA A 371 14.56 2.27 -9.68
N ASN A 372 14.26 1.11 -9.07
CA ASN A 372 14.66 -0.23 -9.52
C ASN A 372 16.18 -0.47 -9.62
N ILE A 373 17.01 0.32 -8.93
CA ILE A 373 18.44 0.02 -8.79
C ILE A 373 18.66 -1.19 -7.87
N VAL A 374 19.78 -1.89 -7.99
CA VAL A 374 20.12 -3.00 -7.08
C VAL A 374 20.96 -2.47 -5.94
N PHE A 375 20.60 -2.86 -4.72
CA PHE A 375 21.39 -2.64 -3.51
C PHE A 375 21.92 -3.95 -2.96
N ASP A 376 22.96 -3.85 -2.17
CA ASP A 376 23.53 -4.89 -1.32
C ASP A 376 23.85 -4.30 0.06
N HIS A 377 24.38 -5.14 0.96
CA HIS A 377 24.73 -4.77 2.33
C HIS A 377 25.77 -3.62 2.46
N LEU A 378 26.46 -3.24 1.38
CA LEU A 378 27.44 -2.14 1.38
C LEU A 378 26.92 -0.88 0.70
N THR A 379 26.20 -1.01 -0.39
CA THR A 379 25.70 0.09 -1.22
C THR A 379 24.47 0.76 -0.61
N ILE A 380 23.65 0.02 0.15
CA ILE A 380 22.50 0.61 0.87
C ILE A 380 22.93 1.63 1.93
N ARG A 381 24.16 1.53 2.46
CA ARG A 381 24.68 2.42 3.50
C ARG A 381 24.78 3.89 3.03
N SER A 382 24.83 4.11 1.73
CA SER A 382 24.82 5.43 1.10
C SER A 382 23.48 5.79 0.44
N ALA A 383 22.47 4.93 0.56
CA ALA A 383 21.15 5.10 -0.05
C ALA A 383 20.11 5.71 0.91
N VAL A 384 20.39 5.70 2.22
CA VAL A 384 19.48 6.22 3.24
C VAL A 384 19.64 7.73 3.42
N GLU A 385 18.60 8.38 3.93
CA GLU A 385 18.55 9.84 3.99
C GLU A 385 19.08 10.38 5.33
N PRO A 386 19.76 11.54 5.34
CA PRO A 386 20.24 12.14 6.58
C PRO A 386 19.10 12.67 7.46
N GLU A 387 19.23 12.57 8.79
CA GLU A 387 18.28 13.14 9.79
C GLU A 387 18.03 14.66 9.65
N SER A 388 18.84 15.38 8.87
CA SER A 388 18.56 16.77 8.55
C SER A 388 17.29 16.96 7.72
N ILE A 389 16.81 15.90 7.05
CA ILE A 389 15.56 15.92 6.29
C ILE A 389 14.42 15.43 7.19
N PRO A 390 13.36 16.22 7.39
CA PRO A 390 12.23 15.81 8.23
C PRO A 390 11.53 14.57 7.67
N SER A 391 11.34 13.55 8.51
CA SER A 391 10.63 12.31 8.12
C SER A 391 9.22 12.55 7.56
N GLU A 392 8.52 13.60 8.03
CA GLU A 392 7.22 13.98 7.49
C GLU A 392 7.29 14.55 6.05
N ALA A 393 8.39 15.20 5.68
CA ALA A 393 8.63 15.63 4.30
C ALA A 393 8.84 14.41 3.39
N MET A 394 9.59 13.43 3.87
CA MET A 394 9.86 12.16 3.18
C MET A 394 8.57 11.35 2.94
N LYS A 395 7.74 11.19 3.97
CA LYS A 395 6.44 10.48 3.84
C LYS A 395 5.52 11.18 2.85
N LYS A 396 5.40 12.51 2.94
CA LYS A 396 4.62 13.32 2.00
C LYS A 396 5.07 13.16 0.56
N ALA A 397 6.38 13.25 0.33
CA ALA A 397 6.97 13.08 -0.99
C ALA A 397 6.73 11.68 -1.55
N ALA A 398 6.92 10.62 -0.76
CA ALA A 398 6.67 9.25 -1.20
C ALA A 398 5.20 8.97 -1.54
N LEU A 399 4.27 9.47 -0.73
CA LEU A 399 2.85 9.35 -1.03
C LEU A 399 2.49 10.06 -2.34
N ALA A 400 2.94 11.31 -2.49
CA ALA A 400 2.71 12.11 -3.68
C ALA A 400 3.32 11.45 -4.93
N GLU A 401 4.57 11.00 -4.85
CA GLU A 401 5.26 10.37 -5.96
C GLU A 401 4.56 9.09 -6.41
N LEU A 402 4.22 8.19 -5.48
CA LEU A 402 3.55 6.95 -5.85
C LEU A 402 2.14 7.19 -6.40
N ALA A 403 1.40 8.13 -5.81
CA ALA A 403 0.08 8.49 -6.32
C ALA A 403 0.14 9.07 -7.74
N ASP A 404 1.09 9.96 -7.99
CA ASP A 404 1.28 10.60 -9.30
C ASP A 404 1.74 9.60 -10.36
N ARG A 405 2.74 8.78 -10.03
CA ARG A 405 3.24 7.72 -10.92
C ARG A 405 2.14 6.74 -11.30
N ASN A 406 1.33 6.31 -10.33
CA ASN A 406 0.20 5.42 -10.58
C ASN A 406 -0.85 6.11 -11.46
N PHE A 407 -1.25 7.35 -11.11
CA PHE A 407 -2.28 8.09 -11.83
C PHE A 407 -1.88 8.41 -13.28
N MET A 408 -0.60 8.74 -13.50
CA MET A 408 -0.06 9.12 -14.82
C MET A 408 0.51 7.93 -15.62
N GLY A 409 0.63 6.74 -15.00
CA GLY A 409 1.28 5.57 -15.61
C GLY A 409 2.78 5.77 -15.87
N ILE A 410 3.49 6.51 -15.00
CA ILE A 410 4.90 6.86 -15.18
C ILE A 410 5.81 5.95 -14.35
N LEU A 411 6.53 5.05 -15.02
CA LEU A 411 7.54 4.16 -14.43
C LEU A 411 8.98 4.60 -14.74
N SER A 412 9.20 5.88 -15.05
CA SER A 412 10.55 6.40 -15.29
C SER A 412 11.43 6.22 -14.06
N ILE A 413 12.72 5.98 -14.26
CA ILE A 413 13.69 5.76 -13.18
C ILE A 413 13.79 6.95 -12.21
N GLN A 414 13.45 8.15 -12.70
CA GLN A 414 13.56 9.44 -12.01
C GLN A 414 12.46 10.39 -12.49
N LEU A 415 12.06 11.32 -11.63
CA LEU A 415 11.14 12.42 -11.90
C LEU A 415 11.77 13.75 -11.44
N ASP A 416 11.93 14.69 -12.37
CA ASP A 416 12.48 16.01 -12.03
C ASP A 416 11.38 17.02 -11.61
N THR A 417 10.12 16.58 -11.62
CA THR A 417 8.91 17.40 -11.44
C THR A 417 7.83 16.63 -10.68
N VAL A 418 6.95 17.37 -9.99
CA VAL A 418 5.75 16.79 -9.36
C VAL A 418 4.64 16.73 -10.41
N GLU A 419 4.18 15.53 -10.72
CA GLU A 419 3.23 15.24 -11.81
C GLU A 419 1.79 15.06 -11.28
N TYR A 420 1.12 16.15 -10.92
CA TYR A 420 -0.19 16.11 -10.25
C TYR A 420 -1.32 16.84 -11.01
N GLU A 421 -1.03 17.36 -12.20
CA GLU A 421 -2.08 17.96 -13.03
C GLU A 421 -2.97 16.84 -13.58
N CYS A 422 -4.29 16.95 -13.41
CA CYS A 422 -5.15 16.02 -14.12
C CYS A 422 -4.95 16.20 -15.63
N PRO A 423 -4.60 15.14 -16.38
CA PRO A 423 -4.50 15.24 -17.83
C PRO A 423 -5.77 15.87 -18.39
N PRO A 424 -5.66 16.84 -19.32
CA PRO A 424 -6.84 17.39 -19.97
C PRO A 424 -7.65 16.22 -20.54
N VAL A 425 -8.91 16.14 -20.10
CA VAL A 425 -9.82 15.06 -20.50
C VAL A 425 -10.07 15.21 -21.98
N PHE A 426 -9.49 14.33 -22.80
CA PHE A 426 -9.83 14.24 -24.21
C PHE A 426 -10.86 13.15 -24.41
N CYS A 427 -12.02 13.54 -24.92
CA CYS A 427 -12.98 12.56 -25.40
C CYS A 427 -12.37 11.76 -26.54
N SER A 428 -12.37 10.44 -26.37
CA SER A 428 -11.89 9.54 -27.40
C SER A 428 -12.85 9.54 -28.60
N ILE A 429 -12.28 9.48 -29.80
CA ILE A 429 -13.05 9.43 -31.06
C ILE A 429 -13.59 8.00 -31.21
N PRO A 430 -14.89 7.80 -31.50
CA PRO A 430 -15.42 6.45 -31.73
C PRO A 430 -14.69 5.74 -32.89
N THR A 431 -14.36 4.48 -32.68
CA THR A 431 -13.66 3.63 -33.65
C THR A 431 -14.55 2.51 -34.18
N ASN A 432 -14.04 1.76 -35.17
CA ASN A 432 -14.73 0.63 -35.81
C ASN A 432 -16.16 0.97 -36.27
N ILE A 433 -16.32 2.14 -36.88
CA ILE A 433 -17.60 2.57 -37.42
C ILE A 433 -17.91 1.79 -38.71
N TYR A 434 -19.15 1.36 -38.89
CA TYR A 434 -19.59 0.74 -40.13
C TYR A 434 -21.11 0.77 -40.30
N THR A 435 -21.56 0.71 -41.55
CA THR A 435 -22.97 0.61 -41.89
C THR A 435 -23.38 -0.84 -42.20
N SER A 436 -24.54 -1.28 -41.69
CA SER A 436 -25.16 -2.57 -41.97
C SER A 436 -26.67 -2.43 -42.24
N ASN A 437 -27.35 -3.52 -42.60
CA ASN A 437 -28.80 -3.57 -42.84
C ASN A 437 -29.33 -2.47 -43.78
N ILE A 438 -28.61 -2.22 -44.87
CA ILE A 438 -28.95 -1.18 -45.84
C ILE A 438 -30.15 -1.64 -46.68
N THR A 439 -31.19 -0.81 -46.75
CA THR A 439 -32.39 -0.99 -47.57
C THR A 439 -32.55 0.22 -48.51
N PRO A 440 -33.56 0.23 -49.41
CA PRO A 440 -33.86 1.41 -50.23
C PRO A 440 -34.15 2.69 -49.43
N THR A 441 -34.59 2.58 -48.18
CA THR A 441 -35.07 3.72 -47.37
C THR A 441 -34.53 3.77 -45.94
N SER A 442 -33.64 2.85 -45.56
CA SER A 442 -33.07 2.78 -44.21
C SER A 442 -31.66 2.18 -44.20
N ALA A 443 -30.93 2.39 -43.11
CA ALA A 443 -29.65 1.75 -42.81
C ALA A 443 -29.42 1.69 -41.29
N ARG A 444 -28.48 0.87 -40.85
CA ARG A 444 -28.03 0.81 -39.44
C ARG A 444 -26.57 1.24 -39.34
N LEU A 445 -26.33 2.30 -38.60
CA LEU A 445 -25.00 2.85 -38.29
C LEU A 445 -24.50 2.19 -37.00
N ASN A 446 -23.27 1.68 -36.96
CA ASN A 446 -22.72 0.92 -35.82
C ASN A 446 -21.34 1.48 -35.45
N TRP A 447 -20.97 1.40 -34.18
CA TRP A 447 -19.67 1.83 -33.65
C TRP A 447 -19.30 1.03 -32.41
N ASP A 448 -18.03 1.08 -31.99
CA ASP A 448 -17.60 0.53 -30.72
C ASP A 448 -17.82 1.53 -29.57
N THR A 449 -18.09 1.00 -28.36
CA THR A 449 -18.18 1.84 -27.16
C THR A 449 -16.85 2.53 -26.90
N THR A 450 -16.92 3.79 -26.51
CA THR A 450 -15.78 4.63 -26.20
C THR A 450 -15.66 4.80 -24.68
N ASP A 451 -14.46 4.71 -24.14
CA ASP A 451 -14.21 4.95 -22.71
C ASP A 451 -14.62 6.37 -22.32
N ARG A 452 -15.28 6.50 -21.16
CA ARG A 452 -15.81 7.77 -20.61
C ARG A 452 -16.81 8.50 -21.52
N ALA A 453 -17.42 7.82 -22.48
CA ALA A 453 -18.54 8.37 -23.23
C ALA A 453 -19.78 8.52 -22.35
N ASP A 454 -20.27 9.75 -22.17
CA ASP A 454 -21.62 9.97 -21.64
C ASP A 454 -22.65 9.65 -22.72
N HIS A 455 -22.47 10.22 -23.92
CA HIS A 455 -23.38 10.06 -25.04
C HIS A 455 -22.68 10.31 -26.39
N TYR A 456 -23.37 10.07 -27.51
CA TYR A 456 -22.79 10.23 -28.85
C TYR A 456 -23.62 11.18 -29.72
N GLN A 457 -22.98 11.74 -30.75
CA GLN A 457 -23.66 12.49 -31.79
C GLN A 457 -23.17 12.02 -33.17
N ILE A 458 -24.13 11.73 -34.05
CA ILE A 458 -23.87 11.37 -35.44
C ILE A 458 -24.18 12.60 -36.31
N GLN A 459 -23.32 12.87 -37.29
CA GLN A 459 -23.67 13.72 -38.42
C GLN A 459 -23.74 12.86 -39.69
N GLY A 460 -24.84 12.98 -40.44
CA GLY A 460 -25.03 12.27 -41.70
C GLY A 460 -25.56 13.19 -42.80
N ARG A 461 -25.17 12.92 -44.05
CA ARG A 461 -25.73 13.60 -45.22
C ARG A 461 -25.67 12.73 -46.46
N ARG A 462 -26.43 13.12 -47.49
CA ARG A 462 -26.24 12.57 -48.84
C ARG A 462 -24.96 13.14 -49.44
N THR A 463 -24.13 12.31 -50.07
CA THR A 463 -22.89 12.76 -50.73
C THR A 463 -23.20 13.87 -51.73
N GLY A 464 -22.41 14.95 -51.69
CA GLY A 464 -22.61 16.14 -52.51
C GLY A 464 -23.60 17.17 -51.96
N ASN A 465 -24.31 16.87 -50.86
CA ASN A 465 -25.05 17.88 -50.10
C ASN A 465 -24.09 18.64 -49.18
N SER A 466 -24.27 19.94 -49.00
CA SER A 466 -23.48 20.73 -48.03
C SER A 466 -23.99 20.57 -46.60
N ASN A 467 -25.28 20.30 -46.42
CA ASN A 467 -25.93 20.33 -45.11
C ASN A 467 -25.87 18.96 -44.43
N TRP A 468 -25.34 18.94 -43.21
CA TRP A 468 -25.33 17.78 -42.33
C TRP A 468 -26.60 17.72 -41.48
N THR A 469 -27.13 16.52 -41.26
CA THR A 469 -28.17 16.25 -40.27
C THR A 469 -27.53 15.66 -39.02
N LEU A 470 -27.80 16.26 -37.87
CA LEU A 470 -27.31 15.79 -36.57
C LEU A 470 -28.32 14.86 -35.90
N ILE A 471 -27.83 13.80 -35.29
CA ILE A 471 -28.61 12.81 -34.56
C ILE A 471 -27.90 12.56 -33.22
N ASN A 472 -28.55 12.95 -32.12
CA ASN A 472 -28.04 12.67 -30.77
C ASN A 472 -28.44 11.25 -30.35
N ILE A 473 -27.51 10.57 -29.67
CA ILE A 473 -27.67 9.23 -29.11
C ILE A 473 -27.49 9.38 -27.60
N SER A 474 -28.60 9.36 -26.85
CA SER A 474 -28.58 9.59 -25.40
C SER A 474 -27.78 8.53 -24.64
N SER A 475 -27.32 8.89 -23.44
CA SER A 475 -26.67 7.96 -22.52
C SER A 475 -27.52 6.70 -22.29
N GLY A 476 -26.88 5.52 -22.29
CA GLY A 476 -27.52 4.21 -22.13
C GLY A 476 -28.18 3.62 -23.38
N GLU A 477 -28.23 4.35 -24.50
CA GLU A 477 -28.65 3.79 -25.79
C GLU A 477 -27.61 2.79 -26.33
N PRO A 478 -28.02 1.80 -27.15
CA PRO A 478 -27.09 0.85 -27.71
C PRO A 478 -26.13 1.50 -28.72
N ASN A 479 -25.00 0.83 -28.98
CA ASN A 479 -23.93 1.26 -29.90
C ASN A 479 -24.28 1.12 -31.40
N PHE A 480 -25.55 1.34 -31.74
CA PHE A 480 -26.02 1.41 -33.11
C PHE A 480 -27.22 2.36 -33.23
N LYS A 481 -27.42 2.93 -34.43
CA LYS A 481 -28.58 3.75 -34.77
C LYS A 481 -29.19 3.33 -36.10
N ASN A 482 -30.48 2.99 -36.08
CA ASN A 482 -31.25 2.82 -37.30
C ASN A 482 -31.71 4.19 -37.82
N VAL A 483 -31.40 4.49 -39.07
CA VAL A 483 -31.81 5.70 -39.79
C VAL A 483 -32.82 5.35 -40.87
N TYR A 484 -33.83 6.20 -41.06
CA TYR A 484 -34.96 5.97 -41.97
C TYR A 484 -35.23 7.20 -42.84
N GLY A 485 -36.11 7.05 -43.85
CA GLY A 485 -36.49 8.13 -44.75
C GLY A 485 -35.45 8.45 -45.82
N LEU A 486 -34.50 7.52 -46.04
CA LEU A 486 -33.50 7.64 -47.08
C LEU A 486 -34.15 7.48 -48.47
N SER A 487 -33.55 8.07 -49.49
CA SER A 487 -33.99 7.92 -50.87
C SER A 487 -33.20 6.82 -51.55
N ASN A 488 -33.86 5.94 -52.30
CA ASN A 488 -33.21 4.83 -53.00
C ASN A 488 -32.18 5.29 -54.05
N ASN A 489 -31.16 4.47 -54.28
CA ASN A 489 -30.06 4.70 -55.23
C ASN A 489 -29.26 5.98 -54.92
N ASN A 490 -28.97 6.23 -53.63
CA ASN A 490 -28.19 7.37 -53.19
C ASN A 490 -27.09 6.97 -52.22
N THR A 491 -25.92 7.60 -52.37
CA THR A 491 -24.82 7.48 -51.42
C THR A 491 -24.97 8.50 -50.29
N TYR A 492 -24.80 8.01 -49.06
CA TYR A 492 -24.78 8.78 -47.85
C TYR A 492 -23.42 8.63 -47.19
N GLU A 493 -22.99 9.67 -46.49
CA GLU A 493 -21.78 9.68 -45.67
C GLU A 493 -22.13 10.12 -44.26
N TRP A 494 -21.43 9.55 -43.29
CA TRP A 494 -21.64 9.85 -41.89
C TRP A 494 -20.36 9.78 -41.07
N GLN A 495 -20.37 10.51 -39.97
CA GLN A 495 -19.34 10.49 -38.93
C GLN A 495 -20.04 10.52 -37.57
N ILE A 496 -19.31 10.13 -36.54
CA ILE A 496 -19.78 10.14 -35.16
C ILE A 496 -18.72 10.76 -34.26
N ARG A 497 -19.15 11.39 -33.17
CA ARG A 497 -18.29 11.88 -32.10
C ARG A 497 -18.87 11.51 -30.74
N THR A 498 -18.02 11.53 -29.73
CA THR A 498 -18.36 11.30 -28.33
C THR A 498 -18.51 12.63 -27.60
N TRP A 499 -19.41 12.68 -26.64
CA TRP A 499 -19.44 13.68 -25.57
C TRP A 499 -19.13 12.99 -24.25
N CYS A 500 -18.25 13.58 -23.44
CA CYS A 500 -17.85 13.02 -22.15
C CYS A 500 -18.62 13.61 -20.97
N ASP A 501 -19.45 14.62 -21.22
CA ASP A 501 -20.23 15.31 -20.22
C ASP A 501 -21.66 15.60 -20.69
N VAL A 502 -22.58 15.68 -19.73
CA VAL A 502 -23.99 15.99 -19.98
C VAL A 502 -24.19 17.43 -20.48
N ALA A 503 -23.26 18.34 -20.16
CA ALA A 503 -23.35 19.75 -20.54
C ALA A 503 -22.86 20.04 -21.97
N GLU A 504 -22.40 19.01 -22.71
CA GLU A 504 -21.84 19.14 -24.06
C GLU A 504 -20.70 20.17 -24.11
N SER A 505 -19.83 20.18 -23.10
CA SER A 505 -18.65 21.05 -23.04
C SER A 505 -17.36 20.36 -23.49
N GLU A 506 -17.35 19.02 -23.49
CA GLU A 506 -16.21 18.19 -23.88
C GLU A 506 -16.62 17.19 -24.96
N ALA A 507 -16.18 17.44 -26.20
CA ALA A 507 -16.45 16.58 -27.36
C ALA A 507 -15.14 16.03 -27.96
N SER A 508 -15.22 14.82 -28.52
CA SER A 508 -14.17 14.32 -29.39
C SER A 508 -14.21 15.04 -30.75
N ASP A 509 -13.13 14.94 -31.51
CA ASP A 509 -13.21 15.16 -32.95
C ASP A 509 -14.17 14.14 -33.60
N TRP A 510 -14.64 14.48 -34.80
CA TRP A 510 -15.43 13.55 -35.61
C TRP A 510 -14.57 12.36 -36.07
N SER A 511 -15.16 11.17 -36.07
CA SER A 511 -14.57 9.95 -36.59
C SER A 511 -14.11 10.08 -38.05
N ALA A 512 -13.38 9.07 -38.53
CA ALA A 512 -13.26 8.85 -39.98
C ALA A 512 -14.66 8.81 -40.62
N LEU A 513 -14.74 9.15 -41.91
CA LEU A 513 -15.99 9.18 -42.66
C LEU A 513 -16.30 7.78 -43.19
N ASP A 514 -17.46 7.24 -42.82
CA ASP A 514 -18.02 6.03 -43.44
C ASP A 514 -19.08 6.42 -44.48
N SER A 515 -19.26 5.58 -45.49
CA SER A 515 -20.22 5.83 -46.56
C SER A 515 -20.94 4.56 -47.01
N PHE A 516 -22.19 4.71 -47.40
CA PHE A 516 -23.02 3.61 -47.87
C PHE A 516 -23.99 4.06 -48.96
N THR A 517 -24.42 3.13 -49.81
CA THR A 517 -25.39 3.40 -50.87
C THR A 517 -26.68 2.63 -50.63
N THR A 518 -27.81 3.34 -50.57
CA THR A 518 -29.14 2.72 -50.52
C THR A 518 -29.45 2.09 -51.88
N ASN A 519 -29.78 0.80 -51.89
CA ASN A 519 -30.11 0.09 -53.12
C ASN A 519 -31.28 -0.86 -52.88
N CYS A 520 -32.04 -1.16 -53.93
CA CYS A 520 -32.92 -2.32 -53.93
C CYS A 520 -32.05 -3.57 -53.86
N LEU A 521 -32.29 -4.41 -52.85
CA LEU A 521 -31.74 -5.75 -52.84
C LEU A 521 -32.33 -6.51 -54.02
N THR A 522 -31.48 -7.13 -54.83
CA THR A 522 -31.93 -8.07 -55.86
C THR A 522 -32.61 -9.25 -55.17
N PRO A 523 -33.85 -9.62 -55.58
CA PRO A 523 -34.63 -10.68 -54.94
C PRO A 523 -33.93 -12.02 -54.82
#